data_AF-A0A7C7QC98-F1
#
_entry.id   AF-A0A7C7QC98-F1
#
_cell.length_a   1.000
_cell.length_b   1.000
_cell.length_c   1.000
_cell.angle_alpha   90.00
_cell.angle_beta   90.00
_cell.angle_gamma   90.00
#
_symmetry.space_group_name_H-M   'P 1'
#
loop_
_entity.id
_entity.type
_entity.pdbx_description
1 polymer ?
#
loop_
_entity_poly.entity_id
_entity_poly.type
_entity_poly.pdbx_seq_one_letter_code
_entity_poly.pdbx_strand_id
1 'polypeptide(L)'
;MDIVRYLKFGEKYFREGEGLLAEGQLTQASEKFWGAVAESIKAVAESRGWSHARHRHLSVAIARLYEEAKDPEIPRLYASAESLHANFYEGFAPESMVKLYYEDAKRLIGKLKALVKL
;
A
#
# COMPACT_ATOMS: atom_id res chain seq x y z
N MET A 1 1.82 9.64 -15.17
CA MET A 1 1.59 8.20 -15.48
C MET A 1 0.10 8.00 -15.26
N ASP A 2 -0.64 7.32 -16.14
CA ASP A 2 -2.10 7.24 -15.98
C ASP A 2 -2.54 6.32 -14.83
N ILE A 3 -3.77 6.51 -14.36
CA ILE A 3 -4.40 5.79 -13.23
C ILE A 3 -4.35 4.27 -13.45
N VAL A 4 -4.62 3.82 -14.68
CA VAL A 4 -4.68 2.38 -15.03
C VAL A 4 -3.31 1.74 -14.85
N ARG A 5 -2.24 2.44 -15.20
CA ARG A 5 -0.87 1.94 -15.05
C ARG A 5 -0.48 1.77 -13.58
N TYR A 6 -0.86 2.71 -12.70
CA TYR A 6 -0.67 2.56 -11.26
C TYR A 6 -1.40 1.33 -10.71
N LEU A 7 -2.66 1.13 -11.08
CA LEU A 7 -3.44 -0.03 -10.63
C LEU A 7 -2.82 -1.36 -11.09
N LYS A 8 -2.35 -1.43 -12.35
CA LYS A 8 -1.67 -2.62 -12.88
C LYS A 8 -0.36 -2.92 -12.15
N PHE A 9 0.43 -1.90 -11.84
CA PHE A 9 1.65 -2.10 -11.06
C PHE A 9 1.35 -2.54 -9.64
N GLY A 10 0.34 -1.95 -9.00
CA GLY A 10 -0.12 -2.38 -7.68
C GLY A 10 -0.49 -3.86 -7.64
N GLU A 11 -1.28 -4.33 -8.62
CA GLU A 11 -1.66 -5.74 -8.73
C GLU A 11 -0.47 -6.66 -9.01
N LYS A 12 0.45 -6.23 -9.87
CA LYS A 12 1.68 -6.98 -10.16
C LYS A 12 2.51 -7.16 -8.89
N TYR A 13 2.79 -6.07 -8.17
CA TYR A 13 3.58 -6.12 -6.95
C TYR A 13 2.89 -6.96 -5.88
N PHE A 14 1.57 -6.87 -5.73
CA PHE A 14 0.86 -7.67 -4.76
C PHE A 14 1.03 -9.17 -5.02
N ARG A 15 0.86 -9.63 -6.27
CA ARG A 15 1.06 -11.03 -6.65
C ARG A 15 2.51 -11.49 -6.47
N GLU A 16 3.48 -10.64 -6.81
CA GLU A 16 4.90 -10.95 -6.58
C GLU A 16 5.19 -11.10 -5.08
N GLY A 17 4.59 -10.25 -4.23
CA GLY A 17 4.68 -10.36 -2.77
C GLY A 17 4.09 -11.65 -2.23
N GLU A 18 2.95 -12.10 -2.76
CA GLU A 18 2.34 -13.39 -2.38
C GLU A 18 3.29 -14.58 -2.70
N GLY A 19 3.95 -14.57 -3.85
CA GLY A 19 4.96 -15.58 -4.20
C GLY A 19 6.15 -15.58 -3.25
N LEU A 20 6.72 -14.40 -2.98
CA LEU A 20 7.85 -14.25 -2.05
C LEU A 20 7.48 -14.69 -0.62
N LEU A 21 6.26 -14.37 -0.16
CA LEU A 21 5.78 -14.80 1.14
C LEU A 21 5.66 -16.33 1.23
N ALA A 22 5.16 -16.98 0.17
CA ALA A 22 5.07 -18.44 0.11
C ALA A 22 6.45 -19.12 0.14
N GLU A 23 7.47 -18.45 -0.38
CA GLU A 23 8.87 -18.90 -0.35
C GLU A 23 9.61 -18.53 0.96
N GLY A 24 8.95 -17.86 1.91
CA GLY A 24 9.57 -17.41 3.17
C GLY A 24 10.50 -16.21 3.02
N GLN A 25 10.49 -15.51 1.88
CA GLN A 25 11.28 -14.30 1.61
C GLN A 25 10.61 -13.06 2.23
N LEU A 26 10.60 -12.99 3.57
CA LEU A 26 9.75 -12.07 4.33
C LEU A 26 10.03 -10.58 4.06
N THR A 27 11.28 -10.16 3.99
CA THR A 27 11.63 -8.74 3.78
C THR A 27 11.30 -8.31 2.36
N GLN A 28 11.57 -9.16 1.37
CA GLN A 28 11.24 -8.90 -0.04
C GLN A 28 9.72 -8.90 -0.26
N ALA A 29 8.99 -9.82 0.36
CA ALA A 29 7.52 -9.83 0.33
C ALA A 29 6.96 -8.53 0.92
N SER A 30 7.56 -8.06 2.01
CA SER A 30 7.14 -6.83 2.68
C SER A 30 7.27 -5.59 1.79
N GLU A 31 8.40 -5.46 1.09
CA GLU A 31 8.60 -4.37 0.11
C GLU A 31 7.56 -4.41 -1.01
N LYS A 32 7.24 -5.61 -1.51
CA LYS A 32 6.24 -5.77 -2.57
C LYS A 32 4.84 -5.38 -2.13
N PHE A 33 4.42 -5.77 -0.93
CA PHE A 33 3.13 -5.39 -0.38
C PHE A 33 3.03 -3.88 -0.11
N TRP A 34 4.08 -3.27 0.46
CA TRP A 34 4.13 -1.82 0.62
C TRP A 34 4.09 -1.10 -0.74
N GLY A 35 4.86 -1.57 -1.73
CA GLY A 35 4.85 -1.05 -3.08
C GLY A 35 3.46 -1.11 -3.72
N ALA A 36 2.70 -2.20 -3.51
CA ALA A 36 1.33 -2.32 -3.99
C ALA A 36 0.37 -1.29 -3.38
N VAL A 37 0.52 -1.01 -2.08
CA VAL A 37 -0.21 0.06 -1.39
C VAL A 37 0.18 1.42 -1.95
N ALA A 38 1.49 1.68 -2.11
CA ALA A 38 2.00 2.94 -2.64
C ALA A 38 1.46 3.24 -4.05
N GLU A 39 1.44 2.25 -4.95
CA GLU A 39 0.86 2.41 -6.30
C GLU A 39 -0.66 2.66 -6.24
N SER A 40 -1.38 2.02 -5.31
CA SER A 40 -2.81 2.27 -5.11
C SER A 40 -3.09 3.69 -4.60
N ILE A 41 -2.25 4.21 -3.70
CA ILE A 41 -2.33 5.61 -3.25
C ILE A 41 -2.05 6.56 -4.42
N LYS A 42 -1.03 6.27 -5.24
CA LYS A 42 -0.73 7.07 -6.45
C LYS A 42 -1.89 7.07 -7.45
N ALA A 43 -2.59 5.95 -7.64
CA ALA A 43 -3.79 5.90 -8.48
C ALA A 43 -4.88 6.85 -7.98
N VAL A 44 -5.17 6.85 -6.67
CA VAL A 44 -6.13 7.78 -6.06
C VAL A 44 -5.66 9.23 -6.20
N ALA A 45 -4.39 9.50 -5.92
CA ALA A 45 -3.82 10.84 -6.03
C ALA A 45 -3.88 11.37 -7.46
N GLU A 46 -3.51 10.57 -8.45
CA GLU A 46 -3.59 10.90 -9.88
C GLU A 46 -5.03 11.23 -10.27
N SER A 47 -6.01 10.40 -9.86
CA SER A 47 -7.43 10.63 -10.15
C SER A 47 -8.02 11.93 -9.56
N ARG A 48 -7.30 12.55 -8.63
CA ARG A 48 -7.72 13.76 -7.91
C ARG A 48 -6.81 14.95 -8.16
N GLY A 49 -5.82 14.81 -9.07
CA GLY A 49 -4.84 15.85 -9.37
C GLY A 49 -3.92 16.19 -8.19
N TRP A 50 -3.67 15.25 -7.29
CA TRP A 50 -2.80 15.44 -6.13
C TRP A 50 -1.34 15.06 -6.45
N SER A 51 -0.40 15.81 -5.87
CA SER A 51 1.02 15.46 -5.90
C SER A 51 1.25 14.08 -5.32
N HIS A 52 2.07 13.25 -5.99
CA HIS A 52 2.37 11.88 -5.56
C HIS A 52 3.80 11.41 -5.92
N ALA A 53 4.68 12.34 -6.31
CA ALA A 53 6.05 12.06 -6.76
C ALA A 53 7.08 11.74 -5.64
N ARG A 54 6.73 11.88 -4.37
CA ARG A 54 7.64 11.74 -3.22
C ARG A 54 6.96 10.91 -2.15
N HIS A 55 7.74 10.20 -1.34
CA HIS A 55 7.21 9.36 -0.27
C HIS A 55 6.24 10.13 0.67
N ARG A 56 6.63 11.35 1.11
CA ARG A 56 5.76 12.24 1.92
C ARG A 56 4.37 12.48 1.31
N HIS A 57 4.26 12.49 -0.02
CA HIS A 57 2.98 12.73 -0.67
C HIS A 57 1.97 11.60 -0.42
N LEU A 58 2.42 10.37 -0.18
CA LEU A 58 1.55 9.24 0.13
C LEU A 58 0.84 9.46 1.47
N SER A 59 1.59 9.85 2.51
CA SER A 59 1.03 10.17 3.82
C SER A 59 0.08 11.36 3.77
N VAL A 60 0.38 12.38 2.95
CA VAL A 60 -0.52 13.52 2.71
C VAL A 60 -1.82 13.08 2.04
N ALA A 61 -1.75 12.18 1.05
CA ALA A 61 -2.95 11.64 0.41
C ALA A 61 -3.79 10.83 1.40
N ILE A 62 -3.18 9.98 2.23
CA ILE A 62 -3.86 9.22 3.29
C ILE A 62 -4.57 10.15 4.28
N ALA A 63 -3.92 11.23 4.73
CA ALA A 63 -4.54 12.20 5.62
C ALA A 63 -5.76 12.88 4.98
N ARG A 64 -5.66 13.28 3.69
CA ARG A 64 -6.80 13.85 2.95
C ARG A 64 -7.95 12.85 2.82
N LEU A 65 -7.65 11.59 2.47
CA LEU A 65 -8.66 10.55 2.34
C LEU A 65 -9.37 10.27 3.67
N TYR A 66 -8.64 10.28 4.79
CA TYR A 66 -9.25 10.20 6.11
C TYR A 66 -10.18 11.38 6.39
N GLU A 67 -9.76 12.61 6.10
CA GLU A 67 -10.59 13.79 6.31
C GLU A 67 -11.88 13.77 5.48
N GLU A 68 -11.83 13.22 4.27
CA GLU A 68 -12.99 13.11 3.39
C GLU A 68 -13.91 11.93 3.74
N ALA A 69 -13.35 10.73 3.94
CA ALA A 69 -14.13 9.52 4.16
C ALA A 69 -14.55 9.33 5.62
N LYS A 70 -13.87 10.01 6.56
CA LYS A 70 -13.99 9.81 8.01
C LYS A 70 -13.85 8.35 8.45
N ASP A 71 -13.14 7.55 7.65
CA ASP A 71 -12.86 6.14 7.91
C ASP A 71 -11.50 6.00 8.62
N PRO A 72 -11.48 5.72 9.94
CA PRO A 72 -10.24 5.60 10.69
C PRO A 72 -9.42 4.37 10.30
N GLU A 73 -9.97 3.40 9.56
CA GLU A 73 -9.18 2.27 9.07
C GLU A 73 -8.15 2.69 8.04
N ILE A 74 -8.42 3.72 7.22
CA ILE A 74 -7.48 4.18 6.18
C ILE A 74 -6.09 4.52 6.77
N PRO A 75 -5.97 5.42 7.76
CA PRO A 75 -4.66 5.74 8.35
C PRO A 75 -4.10 4.59 9.20
N ARG A 76 -4.94 3.77 9.84
CA ARG A 76 -4.46 2.62 10.65
C ARG A 76 -3.85 1.53 9.79
N LEU A 77 -4.52 1.14 8.71
CA LEU A 77 -4.00 0.17 7.76
C LEU A 77 -2.76 0.71 7.03
N TYR A 78 -2.70 2.03 6.78
CA TYR A 78 -1.50 2.64 6.20
C TYR A 78 -0.31 2.55 7.16
N ALA A 79 -0.49 2.76 8.46
CA ALA A 79 0.58 2.54 9.44
C ALA A 79 1.07 1.08 9.49
N SER A 80 0.14 0.13 9.31
CA SER A 80 0.48 -1.30 9.13
C SER A 80 1.33 -1.51 7.86
N ALA A 81 0.96 -0.88 6.75
CA ALA A 81 1.75 -0.92 5.51
C ALA A 81 3.14 -0.27 5.65
N GLU A 82 3.28 0.82 6.39
CA GLU A 82 4.58 1.44 6.68
C GLU A 82 5.48 0.51 7.53
N SER A 83 4.88 -0.36 8.35
CA SER A 83 5.63 -1.39 9.08
C SER A 83 6.22 -2.46 8.15
N LEU A 84 5.55 -2.79 7.03
CA LEU A 84 6.12 -3.64 5.98
C LEU A 84 7.35 -2.98 5.33
N HIS A 85 7.26 -1.68 5.04
CA HIS A 85 8.38 -0.93 4.46
C HIS A 85 9.57 -0.88 5.42
N ALA A 86 9.33 -0.63 6.72
CA ALA A 86 10.37 -0.72 7.73
C ALA A 86 10.97 -2.12 7.83
N ASN A 87 10.15 -3.17 7.74
CA ASN A 87 10.60 -4.56 7.78
C ASN A 87 11.52 -4.91 6.61
N PHE A 88 11.34 -4.31 5.43
CA PHE A 88 12.24 -4.52 4.30
C PHE A 88 13.69 -4.15 4.65
N TYR A 89 13.91 -3.05 5.37
CA TYR A 89 15.25 -2.60 5.77
C TYR A 89 15.78 -3.31 7.02
N GLU A 90 14.92 -3.52 8.01
CA GLU A 90 15.35 -3.92 9.35
C GLU A 90 15.16 -5.43 9.63
N GLY A 91 14.33 -6.12 8.86
CA GLY A 91 14.10 -7.57 9.00
C GLY A 91 13.54 -8.00 10.36
N PHE A 92 12.80 -7.12 11.05
CA PHE A 92 12.35 -7.35 12.43
C PHE A 92 11.10 -8.25 12.54
N ALA A 93 10.28 -8.33 11.49
CA ALA A 93 8.95 -8.93 11.57
C ALA A 93 9.00 -10.44 11.26
N PRO A 94 8.54 -11.30 12.19
CA PRO A 94 8.35 -12.71 11.90
C PRO A 94 7.22 -12.94 10.89
N GLU A 95 7.17 -14.12 10.29
CA GLU A 95 6.19 -14.47 9.24
C GLU A 95 4.73 -14.21 9.65
N SER A 96 4.38 -14.50 10.90
CA SER A 96 3.03 -14.24 11.43
C SER A 96 2.64 -12.76 11.38
N MET A 97 3.59 -11.86 11.65
CA MET A 97 3.38 -10.42 11.54
C MET A 97 3.33 -9.96 10.08
N VAL A 98 4.20 -10.51 9.22
CA VAL A 98 4.16 -10.21 7.77
C VAL A 98 2.82 -10.63 7.17
N LYS A 99 2.27 -11.79 7.54
CA LYS A 99 0.93 -12.24 7.13
C LYS A 99 -0.18 -11.31 7.62
N LEU A 100 -0.08 -10.82 8.86
CA LEU A 100 -1.05 -9.85 9.40
C LEU A 100 -1.01 -8.55 8.60
N TYR A 101 0.18 -7.99 8.36
CA TYR A 101 0.36 -6.76 7.62
C TYR A 101 -0.01 -6.90 6.13
N TYR A 102 0.20 -8.09 5.54
CA TYR A 102 -0.27 -8.44 4.19
C TYR A 102 -1.81 -8.33 4.09
N GLU A 103 -2.55 -8.88 5.05
CA GLU A 103 -4.01 -8.78 5.07
C GLU A 103 -4.48 -7.32 5.24
N ASP A 104 -3.78 -6.54 6.06
CA ASP A 104 -4.06 -5.11 6.20
C ASP A 104 -3.78 -4.32 4.91
N ALA A 105 -2.68 -4.61 4.23
CA ALA A 105 -2.35 -4.03 2.93
C ALA A 105 -3.43 -4.38 1.88
N LYS A 106 -3.90 -5.63 1.86
CA LYS A 106 -4.99 -6.09 0.99
C LYS A 106 -6.28 -5.30 1.21
N ARG A 107 -6.68 -5.13 2.47
CA ARG A 107 -7.87 -4.34 2.84
C ARG A 107 -7.73 -2.88 2.44
N LEU A 108 -6.57 -2.28 2.70
CA LEU A 108 -6.30 -0.89 2.33
C LEU A 108 -6.37 -0.68 0.81
N ILE A 109 -5.76 -1.57 0.03
CA ILE A 109 -5.83 -1.53 -1.45
C ILE A 109 -7.28 -1.56 -1.91
N GLY A 110 -8.13 -2.42 -1.34
CA GLY A 110 -9.55 -2.47 -1.66
C GLY A 110 -10.27 -1.13 -1.40
N LYS A 111 -10.03 -0.52 -0.23
CA LYS A 111 -10.58 0.79 0.11
C LYS A 111 -10.07 1.89 -0.84
N LEU A 112 -8.78 1.92 -1.13
CA LEU A 112 -8.18 2.90 -2.03
C LEU A 112 -8.74 2.78 -3.45
N LYS A 113 -8.86 1.57 -3.98
CA LYS A 113 -9.46 1.32 -5.32
C LYS A 113 -10.88 1.85 -5.42
N ALA A 114 -11.69 1.74 -4.36
CA ALA A 114 -13.05 2.28 -4.32
C ALA A 114 -13.10 3.83 -4.30
N LEU A 115 -11.98 4.50 -3.98
CA LEU A 115 -11.86 5.96 -3.88
C LEU A 115 -11.24 6.62 -5.13
N VAL A 116 -10.85 5.82 -6.12
CA VAL A 116 -10.35 6.28 -7.43
C VAL A 116 -11.51 6.87 -8.24
N LYS A 117 -11.29 8.04 -8.83
CA LYS A 117 -12.24 8.68 -9.77
C LYS A 117 -11.79 8.43 -11.21
N LEU A 118 -12.67 7.90 -12.05
CA LEU A 118 -12.41 7.65 -13.48
C LEU A 118 -13.06 8.73 -14.34
#